data_AF-A0A1W1UFT4-F1
#
_entry.id   AF-A0A1W1UFT4-F1
#
_cell.length_a   1.000
_cell.length_b   1.000
_cell.length_c   1.000
_cell.angle_alpha   90.00
_cell.angle_beta   90.00
_cell.angle_gamma   90.00
#
_symmetry.space_group_name_H-M   'P 1'
#
loop_
_entity.id
_entity.type
_entity.pdbx_description
1 polymer ?
#
loop_
_entity_poly.entity_id
_entity_poly.type
_entity_poly.pdbx_seq_one_letter_code
_entity_poly.pdbx_strand_id
1 'polypeptide(L)'
;MYLLDTNVISELRKIGDGKADLNVVNWFASVKAEHLYLSVITVLELEEGIMRIERKDTAQGQKLRTWLENQVRSFFQGAFCQLI
;
A
#
# COMPACT_ATOMS: atom_id res chain seq x y z
N MET A 1 -2.25 -5.14 17.18
CA MET A 1 -1.21 -5.08 16.14
C MET A 1 -1.73 -5.86 14.94
N TYR A 2 -1.55 -5.34 13.73
CA TYR A 2 -2.06 -5.91 12.48
C TYR A 2 -0.96 -5.91 11.42
N LEU A 3 -0.81 -7.03 10.71
CA LEU A 3 0.01 -7.12 9.51
C LEU A 3 -0.92 -6.96 8.30
N LEU A 4 -0.63 -5.98 7.44
CA LEU A 4 -1.43 -5.68 6.27
C LEU A 4 -1.05 -6.58 5.11
N ASP A 5 -2.08 -7.08 4.43
CA ASP A 5 -1.98 -7.81 3.17
C ASP A 5 -2.10 -6.86 1.96
N THR A 6 -1.68 -7.34 0.79
CA THR A 6 -1.74 -6.65 -0.50
C THR A 6 -3.14 -6.13 -0.83
N ASN A 7 -4.19 -6.88 -0.45
CA ASN A 7 -5.59 -6.49 -0.68
C ASN A 7 -5.97 -5.23 0.09
N VAL A 8 -5.60 -5.16 1.38
CA VAL A 8 -5.90 -3.99 2.22
C VAL A 8 -5.17 -2.77 1.68
N ILE A 9 -3.89 -2.91 1.34
CA ILE A 9 -3.08 -1.84 0.76
C ILE A 9 -3.65 -1.34 -0.58
N SER A 10 -4.13 -2.27 -1.42
CA SER A 10 -4.80 -1.94 -2.69
C SER A 10 -6.11 -1.19 -2.47
N GLU A 11 -6.82 -1.46 -1.38
CA GLU A 11 -8.04 -0.76 -1.00
C GLU A 11 -7.73 0.64 -0.43
N LEU A 12 -6.68 0.77 0.40
CA LEU A 12 -6.22 2.05 0.92
C LEU A 12 -5.84 3.03 -0.20
N ARG A 13 -5.30 2.53 -1.32
CA ARG A 13 -5.08 3.35 -2.53
C ARG A 13 -6.34 4.07 -3.00
N LYS A 14 -7.48 3.37 -2.96
CA LYS A 14 -8.76 3.88 -3.46
C LYS A 14 -9.40 4.92 -2.53
N ILE A 15 -8.88 5.09 -1.32
CA ILE A 15 -9.39 6.10 -0.36
C ILE A 15 -9.24 7.49 -0.95
N GLY A 16 -8.07 7.80 -1.54
CA GLY A 16 -7.84 9.09 -2.20
C GLY A 16 -8.78 9.36 -3.38
N ASP A 17 -9.26 8.29 -4.02
CA ASP A 17 -10.20 8.34 -5.15
C ASP A 17 -11.67 8.31 -4.70
N GLY A 18 -11.95 8.20 -3.39
CA GLY A 18 -13.32 8.06 -2.84
C GLY A 18 -14.02 6.74 -3.19
N LYS A 19 -13.26 5.73 -3.62
CA LYS A 19 -13.78 4.44 -4.10
C LYS A 19 -13.47 3.25 -3.18
N ALA A 20 -12.86 3.52 -2.03
CA ALA A 20 -12.54 2.48 -1.07
C ALA A 20 -13.79 1.95 -0.35
N ASP A 21 -13.76 0.68 0.02
CA ASP A 21 -14.75 0.09 0.91
C ASP A 21 -14.80 0.85 2.25
N LEU A 22 -16.00 1.31 2.62
CA LEU A 22 -16.23 2.11 3.83
C LEU A 22 -15.85 1.36 5.11
N ASN A 23 -15.98 0.03 5.15
CA ASN A 23 -15.60 -0.76 6.31
C ASN A 23 -14.08 -0.77 6.49
N VAL A 24 -13.33 -0.85 5.39
CA VAL A 24 -11.86 -0.78 5.43
C VAL A 24 -11.40 0.61 5.87
N VAL A 25 -12.05 1.67 5.38
CA VAL A 25 -11.79 3.05 5.80
C VAL A 25 -12.04 3.23 7.30
N ASN A 26 -13.21 2.81 7.78
CA ASN A 26 -13.60 2.94 9.19
C ASN A 26 -12.67 2.15 10.10
N TRP A 27 -12.31 0.93 9.70
CA TRP A 27 -11.34 0.11 10.44
C TRP A 27 -9.97 0.78 10.46
N PHE A 28 -9.46 1.23 9.32
CA PHE A 28 -8.15 1.87 9.23
C PHE A 28 -8.09 3.14 10.10
N ALA A 29 -9.15 3.95 10.09
CA ALA A 29 -9.27 5.14 10.95
C ALA A 29 -9.36 4.81 12.45
N SER A 30 -9.82 3.61 12.81
CA SER A 30 -9.93 3.16 14.20
C SER A 30 -8.60 2.67 14.81
N VAL A 31 -7.61 2.35 13.97
CA VAL A 31 -6.34 1.73 14.38
C VAL A 31 -5.21 2.77 14.36
N LYS A 32 -4.42 2.83 15.44
CA LYS A 32 -3.20 3.64 15.49
C LYS A 32 -2.17 3.14 14.48
N ALA A 33 -1.52 4.05 13.76
CA ALA A 33 -0.49 3.73 12.76
C ALA A 33 0.66 2.87 13.33
N GLU A 34 1.04 3.08 14.59
CA GLU A 34 2.08 2.31 15.30
C GLU A 34 1.74 0.81 15.45
N HIS A 35 0.47 0.44 15.30
CA HIS A 35 0.02 -0.95 15.37
C HIS A 35 -0.15 -1.59 14.00
N LEU A 36 0.15 -0.87 12.91
CA LEU A 36 0.03 -1.35 11.53
C LEU A 36 1.42 -1.65 10.99
N TYR A 37 1.58 -2.86 10.46
CA TYR A 37 2.82 -3.34 9.89
C TYR A 37 2.57 -3.79 8.45
N LEU A 38 3.59 -3.67 7.61
CA LEU A 38 3.56 -4.16 6.24
C LEU A 38 4.70 -5.15 6.03
N SER A 39 4.40 -6.29 5.41
CA SER A 39 5.42 -7.27 5.05
C SER A 39 6.29 -6.77 3.91
N VAL A 40 7.61 -6.99 4.00
CA VAL A 40 8.54 -6.74 2.88
C VAL A 40 8.19 -7.58 1.64
N ILE A 41 7.56 -8.74 1.84
CA ILE A 41 7.06 -9.60 0.74
C ILE A 41 5.91 -8.90 0.01
N THR A 42 4.98 -8.30 0.75
CA THR A 42 3.87 -7.52 0.16
C THR A 42 4.39 -6.33 -0.65
N VAL A 43 5.45 -5.67 -0.18
CA VAL A 43 6.10 -4.59 -0.96
C VAL A 43 6.68 -5.13 -2.25
N LEU A 44 7.38 -6.28 -2.22
CA LEU A 44 7.92 -6.93 -3.40
C LEU A 44 6.82 -7.30 -4.42
N GLU A 45 5.70 -7.86 -3.96
CA GLU A 45 4.57 -8.20 -4.83
C GLU A 45 3.97 -6.97 -5.51
N LEU A 46 3.86 -5.86 -4.78
CA LEU A 46 3.39 -4.59 -5.34
C LEU A 46 4.36 -4.06 -6.40
N GLU A 47 5.66 -4.09 -6.14
CA GLU A 47 6.66 -3.67 -7.12
C GLU A 47 6.63 -4.50 -8.41
N GLU A 48 6.54 -5.83 -8.27
CA GLU A 48 6.36 -6.74 -9.40
C GLU A 48 5.07 -6.46 -10.18
N GLY A 49 3.96 -6.22 -9.47
CA GLY A 49 2.69 -5.83 -10.08
C GLY A 49 2.80 -4.53 -10.87
N ILE A 50 3.45 -3.52 -10.31
CA ILE A 50 3.67 -2.22 -10.96
C ILE A 50 4.56 -2.38 -12.19
N MET A 51 5.69 -3.10 -12.09
CA MET A 51 6.57 -3.34 -13.23
C MET A 51 5.86 -4.05 -14.39
N ARG A 52 4.99 -5.02 -14.08
CA ARG A 52 4.19 -5.70 -15.11
C ARG A 52 3.22 -4.76 -15.81
N ILE A 53 2.63 -3.81 -15.08
CA ILE A 53 1.74 -2.79 -15.65
C ILE A 53 2.55 -1.79 -16.47
N GLU A 54 3.68 -1.29 -15.97
CA GLU A 54 4.57 -0.34 -16.67
C GLU A 54 5.01 -0.84 -18.05
N ARG A 55 5.24 -2.16 -18.19
CA ARG A 55 5.57 -2.80 -19.47
C ARG A 55 4.42 -2.79 -20.48
N LYS A 56 3.17 -2.70 -20.03
CA LYS A 56 1.96 -2.70 -20.87
C LYS A 56 1.40 -1.29 -21.09
N ASP A 57 1.38 -0.50 -20.02
CA ASP A 57 0.89 0.87 -19.95
C ASP A 57 1.81 1.66 -19.00
N THR A 58 2.75 2.39 -19.60
CA THR A 58 3.74 3.18 -18.88
C THR A 58 3.09 4.32 -18.08
N ALA A 59 2.00 4.93 -18.57
CA ALA A 59 1.35 6.04 -17.89
C ALA A 59 0.62 5.56 -16.63
N GLN A 60 -0.09 4.43 -16.72
CA GLN A 60 -0.75 3.81 -15.57
C GLN A 60 0.29 3.31 -14.56
N GLY A 61 1.35 2.65 -15.05
CA GLY A 61 2.43 2.15 -14.22
C GLY A 61 3.13 3.25 -13.40
N GLN A 62 3.44 4.39 -14.03
CA GLN A 62 4.07 5.53 -13.35
C GLN A 62 3.18 6.14 -12.25
N LYS A 63 1.85 6.15 -12.43
CA LYS A 63 0.91 6.57 -11.37
C LYS A 63 1.00 5.63 -10.17
N LEU A 64 1.03 4.32 -10.42
CA LEU A 64 1.14 3.32 -9.36
C LEU A 64 2.50 3.40 -8.65
N ARG A 65 3.59 3.65 -9.39
CA ARG A 65 4.92 3.84 -8.81
C ARG A 65 4.97 5.07 -7.91
N THR A 66 4.45 6.19 -8.38
CA THR A 66 4.33 7.43 -7.57
C THR A 66 3.53 7.18 -6.30
N TRP A 67 2.43 6.42 -6.39
CA TRP A 67 1.63 6.05 -5.23
C TRP A 67 2.40 5.18 -4.22
N LEU A 68 3.12 4.16 -4.69
CA LEU A 68 3.90 3.28 -3.82
C LEU A 68 4.99 4.05 -3.05
N GLU A 69 5.73 4.93 -3.74
CA GLU A 69 6.80 5.73 -3.11
C GLU A 69 6.24 6.79 -2.15
N ASN A 70 5.25 7.57 -2.59
CA ASN A 70 4.82 8.75 -1.83
C ASN A 70 3.81 8.44 -0.73
N GLN A 71 3.02 7.36 -0.85
CA GLN A 71 2.02 7.00 0.15
C GLN A 71 2.48 5.81 0.98
N VAL A 72 2.73 4.66 0.35
CA VAL A 72 3.01 3.43 1.09
C VAL A 72 4.36 3.52 1.79
N ARG A 73 5.43 3.81 1.05
CA ARG A 73 6.78 3.88 1.64
C ARG A 73 6.92 5.00 2.65
N SER A 74 6.33 6.17 2.38
CA SER A 74 6.29 7.29 3.34
C SER A 74 5.55 6.93 4.63
N PHE A 75 4.38 6.27 4.53
CA PHE A 75 3.59 5.88 5.70
C PHE A 75 4.28 4.81 6.56
N PHE A 76 4.98 3.86 5.93
CA PHE A 76 5.64 2.76 6.64
C PHE A 76 7.13 3.00 6.94
N GLN A 77 7.70 4.16 6.61
CA GLN A 77 9.13 4.49 6.78
C GLN A 77 9.68 4.25 8.21
N GLY A 78 8.85 4.33 9.25
CA GLY A 78 9.21 3.99 10.64
C GLY A 78 8.64 2.67 11.18
N ALA A 79 7.79 1.99 10.39
CA ALA A 79 7.07 0.77 10.78
C ALA A 79 7.45 -0.43 9.90
N PHE A 80 8.45 -0.28 9.02
CA PHE A 80 9.13 -1.41 8.41
C PHE A 80 9.73 -2.23 9.55
N CYS A 81 9.11 -3.38 9.84
CA CYS A 81 9.83 -4.48 10.45
C CYS A 81 11.00 -4.77 9.51
N GLN A 82 12.16 -4.20 9.83
CA GLN A 82 13.43 -4.57 9.25
C GLN A 82 13.69 -5.99 9.74
N LEU A 83 13.12 -6.98 9.05
CA LEU A 83 13.50 -8.37 9.18
C LEU A 83 14.83 -8.52 8.43
N ILE A 84 15.89 -8.11 9.12
CA ILE A 84 17.24 -8.67 8.99
C ILE A 84 17.72 -8.96 10.41
#